data_AF-U9U7M1-F1
#
_entry.id   AF-U9U7M1-F1
#
_cell.length_a   1.000
_cell.length_b   1.000
_cell.length_c   1.000
_cell.angle_alpha   90.00
_cell.angle_beta   90.00
_cell.angle_gamma   90.00
#
_symmetry.space_group_name_H-M   'P 1'
#
loop_
_entity.id
_entity.type
_entity.pdbx_description
1 polymer ?
#
loop_
_entity_poly.entity_id
_entity_poly.type
_entity_poly.pdbx_seq_one_letter_code
_entity_poly.pdbx_strand_id
1 'polypeptide(L)'
;EQPNGKTIQKRVLVLDSEGIDDPSQDENWTMKLFILCLVISSTFVYNINGIVNREDIGKLHLMTDLSKFIQEPKDEDFLPRLVILLRDFVLENPGNFKDYFLKQLNNINTGAAKAIRESFHDFDVYGLSVSIGKFL
;
A
#
# COMPACT_ATOMS: atom_id res chain seq x y z
N GLU A 1 8.84 0.25 -26.54
CA GLU A 1 8.64 -0.60 -27.72
C GLU A 1 9.59 -1.78 -27.62
N GLN A 2 9.15 -3.00 -27.89
CA GLN A 2 10.11 -4.10 -28.10
C GLN A 2 10.81 -3.87 -29.45
N PRO A 3 12.04 -4.37 -29.63
CA PRO A 3 12.85 -4.16 -30.85
C PRO A 3 12.21 -4.70 -32.15
N ASN A 4 11.04 -5.33 -32.07
CA ASN A 4 10.29 -5.94 -33.17
C ASN A 4 9.04 -5.14 -33.62
N GLY A 5 8.82 -3.93 -33.11
CA GLY A 5 7.73 -3.05 -33.59
C GLY A 5 6.30 -3.49 -33.25
N LYS A 6 6.12 -4.49 -32.37
CA LYS A 6 4.79 -4.98 -31.98
C LYS A 6 4.22 -4.12 -30.85
N THR A 7 3.15 -3.37 -31.12
CA THR A 7 2.41 -2.62 -30.09
C THR A 7 1.66 -3.61 -29.19
N ILE A 8 2.10 -3.74 -27.93
CA ILE A 8 1.39 -4.53 -26.93
C ILE A 8 0.20 -3.69 -26.44
N GLN A 9 -1.02 -4.07 -26.78
CA GLN A 9 -2.21 -3.53 -26.09
C GLN A 9 -2.21 -4.04 -24.65
N LYS A 10 -2.06 -3.14 -23.69
CA LYS A 10 -2.19 -3.46 -22.27
C LYS A 10 -3.65 -3.32 -21.85
N ARG A 11 -4.16 -4.31 -21.12
CA ARG A 11 -5.46 -4.21 -20.43
C ARG A 11 -5.22 -3.65 -19.04
N VAL A 12 -6.02 -2.66 -18.65
CA VAL A 12 -6.02 -2.12 -17.29
C VAL A 12 -7.28 -2.61 -16.58
N LEU A 13 -7.10 -3.22 -15.41
CA LEU A 13 -8.18 -3.55 -14.50
C LEU A 13 -8.05 -2.65 -13.28
N VAL A 14 -9.16 -2.05 -12.85
CA VAL A 14 -9.25 -1.29 -11.61
C VAL A 14 -10.09 -2.10 -10.64
N LEU A 15 -9.54 -2.34 -9.46
CA LEU A 15 -10.18 -3.10 -8.40
C LEU A 15 -10.48 -2.13 -7.27
N ASP A 16 -11.75 -2.08 -6.87
CA ASP A 16 -12.21 -1.37 -5.69
C ASP A 16 -12.62 -2.41 -4.64
N SER A 17 -12.15 -2.24 -3.41
CA SER A 17 -12.39 -3.19 -2.32
C SER A 17 -13.08 -2.50 -1.15
N GLU A 18 -13.82 -3.28 -0.37
CA GLU A 18 -14.36 -2.81 0.90
C GLU A 18 -13.25 -2.28 1.83
N GLY A 19 -13.61 -1.30 2.66
CA GLY A 19 -12.72 -0.70 3.66
C GLY A 19 -12.26 -1.75 4.66
N ILE A 20 -10.95 -1.78 4.89
CA ILE A 20 -10.28 -2.77 5.76
C ILE A 20 -10.35 -2.31 7.23
N ASP A 21 -10.93 -1.13 7.47
CA ASP A 21 -10.97 -0.34 8.70
C ASP A 21 -12.37 -0.28 9.34
N ASP A 22 -13.34 -1.05 8.85
CA ASP A 22 -14.65 -1.16 9.48
C ASP A 22 -14.59 -2.09 10.72
N PRO A 23 -14.78 -1.56 11.94
CA PRO A 23 -14.72 -2.34 13.18
C PRO A 23 -15.88 -3.34 13.33
N SER A 24 -16.91 -3.26 12.49
CA SER A 24 -18.04 -4.21 12.48
C SER A 24 -17.77 -5.46 11.64
N GLN A 25 -16.68 -5.49 10.87
CA GLN A 25 -16.32 -6.60 10.00
C GLN A 25 -15.51 -7.68 10.72
N ASP A 26 -15.67 -8.92 10.25
CA ASP A 26 -14.84 -10.04 10.72
C ASP A 26 -13.37 -9.83 10.30
N GLU A 27 -12.45 -9.94 11.26
CA GLU A 27 -11.02 -9.70 11.05
C GLU A 27 -10.43 -10.68 10.03
N ASN A 28 -10.87 -11.95 10.05
CA ASN A 28 -10.41 -12.95 9.09
C ASN A 28 -10.92 -12.68 7.67
N TRP A 29 -12.18 -12.23 7.52
CA TRP A 29 -12.73 -11.80 6.25
C TRP A 29 -11.94 -10.62 5.67
N THR A 30 -11.73 -9.60 6.49
CA THR A 30 -10.99 -8.38 6.16
C THR A 30 -9.56 -8.71 5.70
N MET A 31 -8.88 -9.60 6.43
CA MET A 31 -7.54 -10.08 6.08
C MET A 31 -7.53 -10.86 4.75
N LYS A 32 -8.50 -11.76 4.52
CA LYS A 32 -8.61 -12.52 3.26
C LYS A 32 -8.85 -11.62 2.05
N LEU A 33 -9.76 -10.66 2.17
CA LEU A 33 -10.05 -9.69 1.12
C LEU A 33 -8.79 -8.87 0.78
N PHE A 34 -8.06 -8.46 1.82
CA PHE A 34 -6.81 -7.74 1.63
C PHE A 34 -5.77 -8.58 0.88
N ILE A 35 -5.47 -9.80 1.35
CA ILE A 35 -4.48 -10.69 0.72
C ILE A 35 -4.87 -10.93 -0.74
N LEU A 36 -6.15 -11.18 -1.00
CA LEU A 36 -6.66 -11.35 -2.36
C LEU A 36 -6.34 -10.14 -3.23
N CYS A 37 -6.66 -8.93 -2.77
CA CYS A 37 -6.37 -7.69 -3.50
C CYS A 37 -4.87 -7.47 -3.71
N LEU A 38 -4.04 -7.80 -2.73
CA LEU A 38 -2.58 -7.70 -2.83
C LEU A 38 -2.03 -8.63 -3.93
N VAL A 39 -2.44 -9.91 -3.91
CA VAL A 39 -1.92 -10.96 -4.80
C VAL A 39 -2.33 -10.77 -6.26
N ILE A 40 -3.54 -10.26 -6.52
CA ILE A 40 -4.03 -10.08 -7.90
C ILE A 40 -3.58 -8.76 -8.53
N SER A 41 -3.07 -7.83 -7.73
CA SER A 41 -2.69 -6.51 -8.20
C SER A 41 -1.28 -6.52 -8.79
N SER A 42 -1.06 -5.76 -9.86
CA SER A 42 0.29 -5.35 -10.28
C SER A 42 0.74 -4.07 -9.57
N THR A 43 -0.21 -3.31 -9.03
CA THR A 43 0.02 -2.10 -8.24
C THR A 43 -1.05 -2.02 -7.18
N PHE A 44 -0.64 -1.94 -5.92
CA PHE A 44 -1.53 -1.93 -4.78
C PHE A 44 -1.48 -0.56 -4.10
N VAL A 45 -2.64 0.10 -3.99
CA VAL A 45 -2.75 1.41 -3.35
C VAL A 45 -3.24 1.21 -1.92
N TYR A 46 -2.36 1.37 -0.95
CA TYR A 46 -2.71 1.33 0.46
C TYR A 46 -3.13 2.71 0.93
N ASN A 47 -4.43 2.87 1.15
CA ASN A 47 -5.05 4.14 1.45
C ASN A 47 -5.21 4.32 2.97
N ILE A 48 -4.47 5.26 3.54
CA ILE A 48 -4.47 5.61 4.98
C ILE A 48 -5.15 6.97 5.15
N ASN A 49 -6.02 7.09 6.16
CA ASN A 49 -6.65 8.36 6.49
C ASN A 49 -5.85 9.11 7.58
N GLY A 50 -5.43 10.34 7.29
CA GLY A 50 -4.78 11.24 8.22
C GLY A 50 -3.37 10.81 8.62
N ILE A 51 -3.18 10.58 9.92
CA ILE A 51 -1.88 10.27 10.52
C ILE A 51 -1.71 8.75 10.57
N VAL A 52 -0.57 8.28 10.06
CA VAL A 52 -0.17 6.87 10.12
C VAL A 52 -0.19 6.38 11.58
N ASN A 53 -1.02 5.38 11.87
CA ASN A 53 -1.22 4.85 13.20
C ASN A 53 -0.71 3.39 13.33
N ARG A 54 -0.82 2.82 14.53
CA ARG A 54 -0.32 1.45 14.81
C ARG A 54 -1.07 0.37 14.03
N GLU A 55 -2.37 0.55 13.80
CA GLU A 55 -3.21 -0.41 13.08
C GLU A 55 -2.82 -0.46 11.61
N ASP A 56 -2.58 0.71 10.99
CA ASP A 56 -2.14 0.81 9.60
C ASP A 56 -0.84 0.03 9.37
N ILE A 57 0.10 0.16 10.31
CA ILE A 57 1.39 -0.53 10.27
C ILE A 57 1.25 -2.02 10.58
N GLY A 58 0.42 -2.39 11.55
CA GLY A 58 0.18 -3.79 11.93
C GLY A 58 -0.37 -4.60 10.77
N LYS A 59 -1.35 -4.05 10.06
CA LYS A 59 -1.92 -4.61 8.82
C LYS A 59 -0.81 -4.79 7.77
N LEU A 60 -0.06 -3.73 7.46
CA LEU A 60 1.01 -3.77 6.47
C LEU A 60 2.11 -4.79 6.79
N HIS A 61 2.47 -4.92 8.06
CA HIS A 61 3.45 -5.91 8.51
C HIS A 61 2.93 -7.35 8.38
N LEU A 62 1.71 -7.61 8.82
CA LEU A 62 1.08 -8.92 8.70
C LEU A 62 1.03 -9.37 7.24
N MET A 63 0.82 -8.45 6.30
CA MET A 63 0.84 -8.72 4.86
C MET A 63 2.22 -9.13 4.35
N THR A 64 3.29 -8.46 4.80
CA THR A 64 4.67 -8.85 4.45
C THR A 64 5.06 -10.22 4.98
N ASP A 65 4.45 -10.65 6.08
CA ASP A 65 4.66 -11.99 6.60
C ASP A 65 3.81 -13.03 5.85
N LEU A 66 2.56 -12.70 5.52
CA LEU A 66 1.67 -13.57 4.77
C LEU A 66 2.15 -13.81 3.33
N SER A 67 2.76 -12.81 2.69
CA SER A 67 3.33 -12.98 1.36
C SER A 67 4.42 -14.05 1.31
N LYS A 68 5.15 -14.28 2.42
CA LYS A 68 6.17 -15.35 2.52
C LYS A 68 5.57 -16.76 2.48
N PHE A 69 4.27 -16.89 2.78
CA PHE A 69 3.56 -18.17 2.73
C PHE A 69 2.89 -18.42 1.37
N ILE A 70 2.92 -17.44 0.47
CA ILE A 70 2.38 -17.58 -0.87
C ILE A 70 3.53 -18.02 -1.78
N GLN A 71 3.27 -19.07 -2.56
CA GLN A 71 4.29 -19.60 -3.47
C GLN A 71 4.60 -18.56 -4.55
N GLU A 72 5.80 -17.99 -4.49
CA GLU A 72 6.27 -17.09 -5.51
C GLU A 72 6.31 -17.83 -6.86
N PRO A 73 5.81 -17.21 -7.95
CA PRO A 73 6.08 -17.68 -9.30
C PRO A 73 7.60 -17.76 -9.48
N LYS A 74 8.09 -18.82 -10.13
CA LYS A 74 9.52 -18.93 -10.43
C LYS A 74 9.94 -17.72 -11.29
N ASP A 75 10.94 -16.99 -10.81
CA ASP A 75 11.62 -15.88 -11.49
C ASP A 75 10.89 -14.51 -11.54
N GLU A 76 9.86 -14.26 -10.72
CA GLU A 76 9.20 -12.94 -10.62
C GLU A 76 9.04 -12.45 -9.17
N ASP A 77 9.28 -11.16 -8.94
CA ASP A 77 8.90 -10.47 -7.70
C ASP A 77 7.37 -10.56 -7.55
N PHE A 78 6.91 -11.33 -6.57
CA PHE A 78 5.49 -11.64 -6.40
C PHE A 78 4.68 -10.48 -5.83
N LEU A 79 5.33 -9.57 -5.10
CA LEU A 79 4.64 -8.45 -4.48
C LEU A 79 4.35 -7.33 -5.50
N PRO A 80 3.15 -6.73 -5.47
CA PRO A 80 2.84 -5.60 -6.32
C PRO A 80 3.73 -4.40 -5.97
N ARG A 81 3.86 -3.48 -6.93
CA ARG A 81 4.30 -2.12 -6.60
C ARG A 81 3.37 -1.54 -5.54
N LEU A 82 3.91 -1.14 -4.41
CA LEU A 82 3.16 -0.54 -3.31
C LEU A 82 3.11 0.98 -3.47
N VAL A 83 1.91 1.55 -3.34
CA VAL A 83 1.70 3.00 -3.28
C VAL A 83 0.96 3.31 -1.99
N ILE A 84 1.57 4.07 -1.11
CA ILE A 84 0.94 4.58 0.11
C ILE A 84 0.27 5.90 -0.21
N LEU A 85 -1.03 5.99 0.05
CA LEU A 85 -1.81 7.21 -0.11
C LEU A 85 -2.25 7.72 1.26
N LEU A 86 -1.73 8.86 1.68
CA LEU A 86 -2.13 9.55 2.92
C LEU A 86 -3.22 10.56 2.58
N ARG A 87 -4.49 10.22 2.84
CA ARG A 87 -5.63 11.14 2.66
C ARG A 87 -5.80 12.06 3.85
N ASP A 88 -6.50 13.17 3.63
CA ASP A 88 -6.83 14.16 4.65
C ASP A 88 -5.64 14.53 5.54
N PHE A 89 -4.47 14.68 4.91
CA PHE A 89 -3.26 14.98 5.64
C PHE A 89 -3.31 16.43 6.12
N VAL A 90 -3.65 16.63 7.40
CA VAL A 90 -3.88 17.95 8.03
C VAL A 90 -2.59 18.60 8.54
N LEU A 91 -1.49 17.85 8.64
CA LEU A 91 -0.21 18.38 9.11
C LEU A 91 0.45 19.26 8.04
N GLU A 92 1.39 20.10 8.48
CA GLU A 92 2.28 20.83 7.57
C GLU A 92 2.96 19.85 6.62
N ASN A 93 3.01 20.21 5.33
CA ASN A 93 3.61 19.37 4.30
C ASN A 93 5.03 18.96 4.73
N PRO A 94 5.33 17.66 4.90
CA PRO A 94 6.63 17.21 5.38
C PRO A 94 7.75 17.42 4.35
N GLY A 95 7.43 17.94 3.16
CA GLY A 95 8.34 18.06 2.03
C GLY A 95 8.52 16.73 1.31
N ASN A 96 8.89 15.68 2.07
CA ASN A 96 9.02 14.31 1.59
C ASN A 96 8.09 13.37 2.37
N PHE A 97 7.02 12.91 1.71
CA PHE A 97 6.05 11.97 2.29
C PHE A 97 6.63 10.58 2.55
N LYS A 98 7.57 10.11 1.73
CA LYS A 98 8.23 8.81 1.92
C LYS A 98 9.07 8.82 3.20
N ASP A 99 9.83 9.89 3.43
CA ASP A 99 10.61 10.05 4.66
C ASP A 99 9.71 10.18 5.90
N TYR A 100 8.61 10.94 5.78
CA TYR A 100 7.61 11.02 6.85
C TYR A 100 7.05 9.64 7.19
N PHE A 101 6.58 8.89 6.19
CA PHE A 101 5.99 7.57 6.39
C PHE A 101 7.00 6.61 7.01
N LEU A 102 8.23 6.56 6.49
CA LEU A 102 9.30 5.73 7.04
C LEU A 102 9.66 6.11 8.49
N LYS A 103 9.61 7.38 8.84
CA LYS A 103 9.81 7.86 10.23
C LYS A 103 8.68 7.38 11.13
N GLN A 104 7.42 7.52 10.73
CA GLN A 104 6.28 7.01 11.50
C GLN A 104 6.36 5.49 11.66
N LEU A 105 6.62 4.77 10.57
CA LEU A 105 6.76 3.33 10.54
C LEU A 105 7.86 2.84 11.51
N ASN A 106 9.05 3.46 11.46
CA ASN A 106 10.15 3.16 12.39
C ASN A 106 9.78 3.46 13.86
N ASN A 107 9.09 4.57 14.12
CA ASN A 107 8.68 4.96 15.48
C ASN A 107 7.63 3.99 16.07
N ILE A 108 6.76 3.46 15.21
CA ILE A 108 5.66 2.58 15.61
C ILE A 108 6.17 1.15 15.82
N ASN A 109 6.88 0.60 14.85
CA ASN A 109 7.36 -0.77 14.85
C ASN A 109 8.58 -0.92 13.92
N THR A 110 9.77 -0.99 14.52
CA THR A 110 11.04 -1.14 13.79
C THR A 110 11.15 -2.47 13.04
N GLY A 111 10.53 -3.54 13.56
CA GLY A 111 10.48 -4.85 12.89
C GLY A 111 9.64 -4.80 11.62
N ALA A 112 8.45 -4.21 11.70
CA ALA A 112 7.60 -3.95 10.53
C ALA A 112 8.31 -3.06 9.50
N ALA A 113 9.01 -2.02 9.97
CA ALA A 113 9.77 -1.13 9.11
C ALA A 113 10.86 -1.85 8.32
N LYS A 114 11.52 -2.82 8.95
CA LYS A 114 12.51 -3.67 8.30
C LYS A 114 11.85 -4.60 7.29
N ALA A 115 10.79 -5.30 7.70
CA ALA A 115 10.07 -6.23 6.83
C ALA A 115 9.55 -5.55 5.55
N ILE A 116 8.92 -4.38 5.65
CA ILE A 116 8.41 -3.64 4.48
C ILE A 116 9.55 -3.23 3.54
N ARG A 117 10.69 -2.77 4.06
CA ARG A 117 11.85 -2.40 3.24
C ARG A 117 12.49 -3.60 2.55
N GLU A 118 12.43 -4.78 3.15
CA GLU A 118 12.99 -6.01 2.59
C GLU A 118 12.03 -6.68 1.61
N SER A 119 10.72 -6.60 1.87
CA SER A 119 9.68 -7.23 1.06
C SER A 119 9.33 -6.43 -0.20
N PHE A 120 9.32 -5.09 -0.13
CA PHE A 120 8.98 -4.26 -1.27
C PHE A 120 10.24 -3.61 -1.84
N HIS A 121 10.64 -4.02 -3.05
CA HIS A 121 11.84 -3.53 -3.74
C HIS A 121 11.80 -1.99 -3.98
N ASP A 122 10.60 -1.43 -4.18
CA ASP A 122 10.34 0.01 -4.14
C ASP A 122 8.86 0.30 -3.80
N PHE A 123 8.60 1.46 -3.21
CA PHE A 123 7.25 1.95 -2.93
C PHE A 123 7.20 3.48 -2.94
N ASP A 124 6.06 4.03 -3.33
CA ASP A 124 5.84 5.47 -3.35
C ASP A 124 4.91 5.90 -2.22
N VAL A 125 5.05 7.14 -1.78
CA VAL A 125 4.15 7.73 -0.77
C VAL A 125 3.68 9.09 -1.27
N TYR A 126 2.36 9.24 -1.34
CA TYR A 126 1.72 10.48 -1.75
C TYR A 126 0.78 10.98 -0.65
N GLY A 127 0.84 12.28 -0.36
CA GLY A 127 -0.15 12.95 0.48
C GLY A 127 -1.19 13.67 -0.37
N LEU A 128 -2.47 13.44 -0.05
CA LEU A 128 -3.57 14.26 -0.51
C LEU A 128 -3.96 15.21 0.62
N SER A 129 -3.68 16.49 0.41
CA SER A 129 -4.12 17.54 1.33
C SER A 129 -5.62 17.76 1.20
N VAL A 130 -6.26 18.10 2.32
CA VAL A 130 -7.63 18.59 2.28
C VAL A 130 -7.62 19.92 1.53
N SER A 131 -8.18 19.94 0.33
CA SER A 131 -8.58 21.20 -0.28
C SER A 131 -9.76 21.72 0.52
N ILE A 132 -9.51 22.55 1.51
CA ILE A 132 -10.56 23.34 2.16
C ILE A 132 -11.14 24.26 1.07
N GLY A 133 -12.22 23.81 0.43
CA GLY A 133 -13.12 24.59 -0.43
C GLY A 133 -12.49 25.53 -1.46
N LYS A 134 -12.33 25.05 -2.70
CA LYS A 134 -12.61 25.89 -3.90
C LYS A 134 -13.91 25.45 -4.57
N PHE A 135 -14.93 25.21 -3.76
CA PHE A 135 -16.33 25.13 -4.18
C PHE A 135 -17.10 26.22 -3.41
N LEU A 136 -16.81 27.48 -3.75
CA LEU A 136 -17.68 28.64 -3.57
C LEU A 136 -17.61 29.45 -4.86
#